data_AF-A0A1Z5KJB4-F1
#
_entry.id   AF-A0A1Z5KJB4-F1
#
_cell.length_a   1.000
_cell.length_b   1.000
_cell.length_c   1.000
_cell.angle_alpha   90.00
_cell.angle_beta   90.00
_cell.angle_gamma   90.00
#
_symmetry.space_group_name_H-M   'P 1'
#
loop_
_entity.id
_entity.type
_entity.pdbx_description
1 polymer ?
#
loop_
_entity_poly.entity_id
_entity_poly.type
_entity_poly.pdbx_seq_one_letter_code
_entity_poly.pdbx_strand_id
1 'polypeptide(L)'
;MIMSLMRACVCAAREKKHLSLTSRREPLDRAVQVVKQLPDRIPLVSRHVNPIAAVYQSLGLHQEAALLLSDNLTERSRGPEPENGEDQFNVHDVGAKDKASYALLVQGAVSVGNWTGAVEALQNMTGAGLYPAERHLNAWTEVSERKTKQRSTRSRKKKREEYWVDSVIAAPDI
;
A
#
# COMPACT_ATOMS: atom_id res chain seq x y z
N MET A 1 15.46 11.50 -15.62
CA MET A 1 16.50 10.54 -15.17
C MET A 1 16.19 9.89 -13.82
N ILE A 2 15.84 10.63 -12.76
CA ILE A 2 15.55 10.03 -11.43
C ILE A 2 14.35 9.07 -11.49
N MET A 3 13.24 9.50 -12.10
CA MET A 3 12.04 8.66 -12.23
C MET A 3 12.24 7.37 -13.03
N SER A 4 13.09 7.40 -14.06
CA SER A 4 13.40 6.20 -14.86
C SER A 4 14.25 5.21 -14.07
N LEU A 5 15.22 5.70 -13.29
CA LEU A 5 16.03 4.87 -12.38
C LEU A 5 15.15 4.24 -11.30
N MET A 6 14.29 5.03 -10.65
CA MET A 6 13.39 4.53 -9.60
C MET A 6 12.42 3.49 -10.14
N ARG A 7 11.86 3.72 -11.34
CA ARG A 7 11.02 2.72 -12.02
C ARG A 7 11.79 1.44 -12.32
N ALA A 8 13.05 1.52 -12.76
CA ALA A 8 13.88 0.34 -13.01
C ALA A 8 14.14 -0.47 -11.74
N CYS A 9 14.48 0.20 -10.63
CA CYS A 9 14.65 -0.45 -9.32
C CYS A 9 13.35 -1.11 -8.82
N VAL A 10 12.21 -0.43 -8.99
CA VAL A 10 10.87 -0.94 -8.66
C VAL A 10 10.51 -2.17 -9.51
N CYS A 11 10.77 -2.13 -10.81
CA CYS A 11 10.54 -3.26 -11.71
C CYS A 11 11.42 -4.46 -11.34
N ALA A 12 12.72 -4.23 -11.11
CA ALA A 12 13.66 -5.27 -10.73
C ALA A 12 13.25 -5.99 -9.43
N ALA A 13 12.74 -5.26 -8.43
CA ALA A 13 12.25 -5.83 -7.18
C ALA A 13 10.95 -6.64 -7.34
N ARG A 14 10.13 -6.32 -8.34
CA ARG A 14 8.84 -6.99 -8.63
C ARG A 14 8.99 -8.24 -9.50
N GLU A 15 9.88 -8.22 -10.47
CA GLU A 15 10.05 -9.29 -11.45
C GLU A 15 10.73 -10.53 -10.83
N LYS A 16 11.61 -10.30 -9.87
CA LYS A 16 12.40 -11.30 -9.16
C LYS A 16 11.63 -12.08 -8.08
N LYS A 17 10.39 -12.52 -8.34
CA LYS A 17 9.54 -13.20 -7.34
C LYS A 17 10.15 -14.48 -6.76
N HIS A 18 11.02 -15.15 -7.52
CA HIS A 18 11.70 -16.38 -7.12
C HIS A 18 12.94 -16.15 -6.25
N LEU A 19 13.42 -14.90 -6.15
CA LEU A 19 14.58 -14.57 -5.34
C LEU A 19 14.18 -14.31 -3.89
N SER A 20 15.15 -14.49 -2.99
CA SER A 20 15.01 -14.19 -1.57
C SER A 20 14.63 -12.73 -1.34
N LEU A 21 13.93 -12.45 -0.22
CA LEU A 21 13.49 -11.11 0.13
C LEU A 21 14.66 -10.11 0.16
N THR A 22 15.83 -10.53 0.67
CA THR A 22 17.05 -9.72 0.74
C THR A 22 17.51 -9.25 -0.65
N SER A 23 17.55 -10.16 -1.64
CA SER A 23 17.98 -9.82 -3.00
C SER A 23 16.96 -8.93 -3.73
N ARG A 24 15.68 -9.02 -3.38
CA ARG A 24 14.63 -8.15 -3.94
C ARG A 24 14.64 -6.76 -3.32
N ARG A 25 15.11 -6.64 -2.08
CA ARG A 25 15.18 -5.41 -1.30
C ARG A 25 16.40 -4.56 -1.67
N GLU A 26 17.54 -5.18 -1.97
CA GLU A 26 18.78 -4.49 -2.34
C GLU A 26 18.61 -3.33 -3.35
N PRO A 27 17.94 -3.49 -4.51
CA PRO A 27 17.76 -2.38 -5.45
C PRO A 27 16.88 -1.25 -4.89
N LEU A 28 15.97 -1.55 -3.96
CA LEU A 28 15.12 -0.54 -3.31
C LEU A 28 15.92 0.25 -2.27
N ASP A 29 16.72 -0.44 -1.45
CA ASP A 29 17.57 0.22 -0.44
C ASP A 29 18.57 1.17 -1.12
N ARG A 30 19.14 0.77 -2.26
CA ARG A 30 19.97 1.66 -3.09
C ARG A 30 19.20 2.85 -3.64
N ALA A 31 17.97 2.64 -4.11
CA ALA A 31 17.13 3.74 -4.58
C ALA A 31 16.81 4.74 -3.45
N VAL A 32 16.53 4.26 -2.23
CA VAL A 32 16.31 5.11 -1.05
C VAL A 32 17.56 5.90 -0.69
N GLN A 33 18.74 5.30 -0.74
CA GLN A 33 20.00 6.03 -0.50
C GLN A 33 20.19 7.18 -1.49
N VAL A 34 19.94 6.95 -2.78
CA VAL A 34 20.01 8.00 -3.81
C VAL A 34 18.99 9.11 -3.53
N VAL A 35 17.76 8.74 -3.15
CA VAL A 35 16.71 9.70 -2.76
C VAL A 35 17.14 10.56 -1.58
N LYS A 36 17.75 9.98 -0.55
CA LYS A 36 18.24 10.71 0.62
C LYS A 36 19.45 11.62 0.33
N GLN A 37 20.18 11.36 -0.75
CA GLN A 37 21.32 12.16 -1.21
C GLN A 37 20.91 13.29 -2.18
N LEU A 38 19.64 13.38 -2.57
CA LEU A 38 19.12 14.44 -3.44
C LEU A 38 18.79 15.81 -2.80
N PRO A 39 18.70 16.01 -1.46
CA PRO A 39 18.06 17.21 -0.90
C PRO A 39 18.80 18.52 -1.15
N ASP A 40 20.10 18.49 -1.54
CA ASP A 40 20.87 19.71 -1.74
C ASP A 40 20.55 20.46 -3.04
N ARG A 41 19.83 19.84 -4.00
CA ARG A 41 19.55 20.48 -5.31
C ARG A 41 18.15 20.26 -5.85
N ILE A 42 17.43 19.21 -5.43
CA ILE A 42 16.09 18.90 -5.93
C ILE A 42 15.20 18.55 -4.74
N PRO A 43 14.10 19.29 -4.52
CA PRO A 43 13.21 18.96 -3.43
C PRO A 43 12.57 17.60 -3.65
N LEU A 44 12.51 16.83 -2.57
CA LEU A 44 11.87 15.52 -2.60
C LEU A 44 10.36 15.70 -2.71
N VAL A 45 9.70 14.87 -3.49
CA VAL A 45 8.26 14.94 -3.75
C VAL A 45 7.65 13.55 -3.66
N SER A 46 6.37 13.49 -3.32
CA SER A 46 5.60 12.26 -3.12
C SER A 46 5.75 11.26 -4.29
N ARG A 47 5.77 11.76 -5.54
CA ARG A 47 5.96 10.96 -6.76
C ARG A 47 7.26 10.14 -6.80
N HIS A 48 8.29 10.56 -6.07
CA HIS A 48 9.55 9.82 -5.96
C HIS A 48 9.41 8.70 -4.90
N VAL A 49 8.84 9.02 -3.75
CA VAL A 49 8.82 8.14 -2.57
C VAL A 49 7.72 7.10 -2.64
N ASN A 50 6.52 7.48 -3.11
CA ASN A 50 5.34 6.62 -3.13
C ASN A 50 5.55 5.31 -3.91
N PRO A 51 6.18 5.31 -5.11
CA PRO A 51 6.46 4.06 -5.81
C PRO A 51 7.35 3.11 -5.02
N ILE A 52 8.36 3.62 -4.31
CA ILE A 52 9.26 2.80 -3.49
C ILE A 52 8.48 2.23 -2.29
N ALA A 53 7.72 3.06 -1.58
CA ALA A 53 6.90 2.64 -0.45
C ALA A 53 5.88 1.56 -0.85
N ALA A 54 5.24 1.71 -2.02
CA ALA A 54 4.32 0.72 -2.56
C ALA A 54 5.00 -0.64 -2.82
N VAL A 55 6.26 -0.65 -3.26
CA VAL A 55 6.99 -1.93 -3.43
C VAL A 55 7.35 -2.53 -2.09
N TYR A 56 7.83 -1.75 -1.12
CA TYR A 56 8.08 -2.26 0.25
C TYR A 56 6.84 -2.93 0.82
N GLN A 57 5.65 -2.33 0.67
CA GLN A 57 4.40 -2.96 1.07
C GLN A 57 4.10 -4.27 0.33
N SER A 58 4.38 -4.33 -0.97
CA SER A 58 4.21 -5.57 -1.75
C SER A 58 5.16 -6.70 -1.32
N LEU A 59 6.28 -6.35 -0.66
CA LEU A 59 7.22 -7.30 -0.06
C LEU A 59 6.85 -7.68 1.39
N GLY A 60 5.77 -7.12 1.94
CA GLY A 60 5.37 -7.30 3.34
C GLY A 60 6.12 -6.40 4.33
N LEU A 61 6.96 -5.49 3.84
CA LEU A 61 7.76 -4.55 4.64
C LEU A 61 6.96 -3.29 4.95
N HIS A 62 5.81 -3.46 5.61
CA HIS A 62 4.85 -2.37 5.86
C HIS A 62 5.41 -1.27 6.77
N GLN A 63 6.18 -1.64 7.80
CA GLN A 63 6.78 -0.69 8.73
C GLN A 63 7.83 0.20 8.03
N GLU A 64 8.67 -0.39 7.19
CA GLU A 64 9.72 0.34 6.47
C GLU A 64 9.12 1.29 5.44
N ALA A 65 8.03 0.88 4.78
CA ALA A 65 7.27 1.75 3.90
C ALA A 65 6.70 2.97 4.65
N ALA A 66 6.15 2.76 5.85
CA ALA A 66 5.59 3.84 6.66
C ALA A 66 6.67 4.81 7.18
N LEU A 67 7.81 4.29 7.64
CA LEU A 67 8.98 5.10 8.02
C LEU A 67 9.49 5.92 6.84
N LEU A 68 9.62 5.29 5.66
CA LEU A 68 10.05 6.00 4.46
C LEU A 68 9.13 7.19 4.13
N LEU A 69 7.80 7.02 4.23
CA LEU A 69 6.86 8.10 3.96
C LEU A 69 6.85 9.19 5.04
N SER A 70 7.04 8.83 6.31
CA SER A 70 7.03 9.78 7.43
C SER A 70 8.33 10.58 7.56
N ASP A 71 9.48 9.94 7.30
CA ASP A 71 10.79 10.61 7.37
C ASP A 71 11.02 11.60 6.21
N ASN A 72 10.41 11.34 5.05
CA ASN A 72 10.76 12.03 3.81
C ASN A 72 9.67 12.99 3.31
N LEU A 73 8.44 12.88 3.83
CA LEU A 73 7.32 13.72 3.42
C LEU A 73 6.67 14.37 4.64
N THR A 74 6.42 15.66 4.55
CA THR A 74 5.73 16.43 5.60
C THR A 74 4.22 16.30 5.49
N GLU A 75 3.52 16.58 6.58
CA GLU A 75 2.06 16.73 6.56
C GLU A 75 1.69 17.97 5.74
N ARG A 76 0.58 17.88 5.00
CA ARG A 76 0.07 19.03 4.25
C ARG A 76 -0.60 20.00 5.22
N SER A 77 -0.23 21.26 5.15
CA SER A 77 -0.67 22.30 6.09
C SER A 77 -1.83 23.17 5.59
N ARG A 78 -2.38 22.90 4.39
CA ARG A 78 -3.39 23.78 3.78
C ARG A 78 -4.51 23.03 3.06
N GLY A 79 -5.74 23.39 3.46
CA GLY A 79 -6.97 23.56 2.67
C GLY A 79 -7.56 22.34 1.95
N PRO A 80 -8.90 22.19 1.92
CA PRO A 80 -9.52 21.08 1.21
C PRO A 80 -9.24 21.16 -0.29
N GLU A 81 -8.71 20.07 -0.83
CA GLU A 81 -8.53 19.89 -2.28
C GLU A 81 -9.92 19.79 -2.92
N PRO A 82 -10.20 20.46 -4.06
CA PRO A 82 -11.47 20.30 -4.75
C PRO A 82 -11.68 18.83 -5.13
N GLU A 83 -12.88 18.33 -4.85
CA GLU A 83 -13.29 16.92 -5.02
C GLU A 83 -13.02 16.38 -6.44
N ASN A 84 -12.98 17.28 -7.44
CA ASN A 84 -12.80 16.98 -8.87
C ASN A 84 -11.77 17.86 -9.60
N GLY A 85 -10.81 18.49 -8.88
CA GLY A 85 -9.84 19.40 -9.50
C GLY A 85 -8.42 18.83 -9.55
N GLU A 86 -7.82 18.80 -10.73
CA GLU A 86 -6.40 18.50 -10.89
C GLU A 86 -5.55 19.65 -10.33
N ASP A 87 -5.11 19.57 -9.07
CA ASP A 87 -3.97 20.37 -8.63
C ASP A 87 -2.71 19.71 -9.19
N GLN A 88 -2.43 19.97 -10.48
CA GLN A 88 -1.35 19.30 -11.20
C GLN A 88 0.00 19.54 -10.53
N PHE A 89 0.29 20.73 -10.00
CA PHE A 89 1.53 21.03 -9.28
C PHE A 89 1.37 22.29 -8.42
N ASN A 90 1.00 22.16 -7.16
CA ASN A 90 1.05 23.29 -6.23
C ASN A 90 2.46 23.43 -5.64
N VAL A 91 3.10 24.58 -5.85
CA VAL A 91 4.46 24.90 -5.36
C VAL A 91 4.55 24.77 -3.84
N HIS A 92 3.42 24.91 -3.13
CA HIS A 92 3.34 24.80 -1.68
C HIS A 92 3.25 23.36 -1.15
N ASP A 93 2.98 22.37 -2.00
CA ASP A 93 2.89 20.95 -1.63
C ASP A 93 4.19 20.17 -1.93
N VAL A 94 5.27 20.90 -2.26
CA VAL A 94 6.58 20.32 -2.52
C VAL A 94 7.12 19.67 -1.24
N GLY A 95 7.20 18.34 -1.24
CA GLY A 95 7.61 17.55 -0.08
C GLY A 95 6.47 17.14 0.85
N ALA A 96 5.22 17.49 0.55
CA ALA A 96 4.07 17.06 1.33
C ALA A 96 3.58 15.66 0.92
N LYS A 97 2.89 14.98 1.84
CA LYS A 97 2.15 13.74 1.58
C LYS A 97 0.94 14.03 0.69
N ASP A 98 0.80 13.25 -0.38
CA ASP A 98 -0.36 13.31 -1.27
C ASP A 98 -1.40 12.24 -0.90
N LYS A 99 -2.52 12.22 -1.62
CA LYS A 99 -3.59 11.20 -1.45
C LYS A 99 -3.05 9.77 -1.51
N ALA A 100 -2.03 9.50 -2.34
CA ALA A 100 -1.45 8.17 -2.46
C ALA A 100 -0.53 7.83 -1.27
N SER A 101 0.20 8.80 -0.73
CA SER A 101 1.03 8.64 0.47
C SER A 101 0.17 8.22 1.67
N TYR A 102 -0.92 8.94 1.96
CA TYR A 102 -1.84 8.55 3.03
C TYR A 102 -2.50 7.20 2.74
N ALA A 103 -2.88 6.94 1.48
CA ALA A 103 -3.50 5.67 1.15
C ALA A 103 -2.59 4.46 1.35
N LEU A 104 -1.28 4.63 1.10
CA LEU A 104 -0.28 3.64 1.44
C LEU A 104 -0.18 3.48 2.97
N LEU A 105 -0.14 4.56 3.76
CA LEU A 105 -0.10 4.45 5.23
C LEU A 105 -1.29 3.66 5.79
N VAL A 106 -2.51 3.98 5.34
CA VAL A 106 -3.73 3.28 5.73
C VAL A 106 -3.66 1.81 5.32
N GLN A 107 -3.31 1.54 4.06
CA GLN A 107 -3.22 0.16 3.55
C GLN A 107 -2.18 -0.66 4.32
N GLY A 108 -1.03 -0.08 4.64
CA GLY A 108 0.02 -0.72 5.43
C GLY A 108 -0.45 -1.05 6.85
N ALA A 109 -1.10 -0.10 7.52
CA ALA A 109 -1.64 -0.28 8.86
C ALA A 109 -2.72 -1.37 8.91
N VAL A 110 -3.67 -1.36 7.96
CA VAL A 110 -4.70 -2.41 7.81
C VAL A 110 -4.08 -3.77 7.53
N SER A 111 -3.01 -3.84 6.73
CA SER A 111 -2.32 -5.10 6.42
C SER A 111 -1.68 -5.74 7.65
N VAL A 112 -1.20 -4.93 8.60
CA VAL A 112 -0.60 -5.38 9.87
C VAL A 112 -1.66 -5.64 10.95
N GLY A 113 -2.90 -5.17 10.75
CA GLY A 113 -3.97 -5.23 11.76
C GLY A 113 -3.90 -4.10 12.79
N ASN A 114 -3.12 -3.05 12.51
CA ASN A 114 -3.07 -1.85 13.33
C ASN A 114 -4.21 -0.91 12.93
N TRP A 115 -5.40 -1.14 13.50
CA TRP A 115 -6.60 -0.36 13.19
C TRP A 115 -6.51 1.08 13.69
N THR A 116 -5.86 1.32 14.83
CA THR A 116 -5.69 2.67 15.40
C THR A 116 -4.82 3.53 14.47
N GLY A 117 -3.68 3.00 14.03
CA GLY A 117 -2.80 3.69 13.08
C GLY A 117 -3.46 3.93 11.71
N ALA A 118 -4.36 3.04 11.28
CA ALA A 118 -5.13 3.25 10.06
C ALA A 118 -6.12 4.42 10.19
N VAL A 119 -6.81 4.52 11.33
CA VAL A 119 -7.73 5.63 11.62
C VAL A 119 -6.97 6.95 11.79
N GLU A 120 -5.83 6.95 12.48
CA GLU A 120 -4.97 8.13 12.62
C GLU A 120 -4.48 8.65 11.26
N ALA A 121 -4.04 7.75 10.37
CA ALA A 121 -3.63 8.13 9.03
C ALA A 121 -4.79 8.74 8.20
N LEU A 122 -6.02 8.26 8.39
CA LEU A 122 -7.23 8.85 7.78
C LEU A 122 -7.59 10.22 8.38
N GLN A 123 -7.45 10.36 9.70
CA GLN A 123 -7.66 11.64 10.37
C GLN A 123 -6.63 12.67 9.90
N ASN A 124 -5.36 12.29 9.77
CA ASN A 124 -4.33 13.17 9.25
C ASN A 124 -4.60 13.54 7.78
N MET A 125 -5.04 12.59 6.97
CA MET A 125 -5.44 12.83 5.58
C MET A 125 -6.58 13.86 5.48
N THR A 126 -7.64 13.68 6.27
CA THR A 126 -8.80 14.59 6.28
C THR A 126 -8.47 15.95 6.91
N GLY A 127 -7.65 15.98 7.97
CA GLY A 127 -7.13 17.21 8.57
C GLY A 127 -6.23 18.01 7.60
N ALA A 128 -5.52 17.31 6.72
CA ALA A 128 -4.75 17.88 5.61
C ALA A 128 -5.64 18.36 4.43
N GLY A 129 -6.96 18.25 4.53
CA GLY A 129 -7.89 18.64 3.45
C GLY A 129 -7.94 17.64 2.29
N LEU A 130 -7.45 16.42 2.48
CA LEU A 130 -7.47 15.37 1.47
C LEU A 130 -8.56 14.36 1.76
N TYR A 131 -9.30 13.98 0.72
CA TYR A 131 -10.33 12.94 0.81
C TYR A 131 -9.91 11.65 0.07
N PRO A 132 -10.22 10.46 0.64
CA PRO A 132 -9.97 9.19 -0.01
C PRO A 132 -10.66 9.09 -1.37
N ALA A 133 -9.94 8.63 -2.39
CA ALA A 133 -10.55 8.26 -3.66
C ALA A 133 -11.30 6.92 -3.54
N GLU A 134 -12.35 6.72 -4.33
CA GLU A 134 -13.16 5.49 -4.34
C GLU A 134 -12.30 4.22 -4.49
N ARG A 135 -11.30 4.26 -5.38
CA ARG A 135 -10.33 3.17 -5.56
C ARG A 135 -9.59 2.77 -4.28
N HIS A 136 -9.29 3.74 -3.40
CA HIS A 136 -8.59 3.48 -2.15
C HIS A 136 -9.52 2.82 -1.13
N LEU A 137 -10.78 3.27 -1.05
CA LEU A 137 -11.80 2.67 -0.20
C LEU A 137 -12.02 1.19 -0.56
N ASN A 138 -12.14 0.89 -1.86
CA ASN A 138 -12.26 -0.48 -2.35
C ASN A 138 -11.03 -1.33 -1.97
N ALA A 139 -9.82 -0.79 -2.16
CA ALA A 139 -8.59 -1.49 -1.82
C ALA A 139 -8.46 -1.76 -0.31
N TRP A 140 -8.79 -0.79 0.55
CA TRP A 140 -8.71 -0.99 2.00
C TRP A 140 -9.77 -1.97 2.50
N THR A 141 -10.97 -1.93 1.93
CA THR A 141 -12.03 -2.90 2.23
C THR A 141 -11.53 -4.31 1.88
N GLU A 142 -11.01 -4.52 0.68
CA GLU A 142 -10.48 -5.82 0.26
C GLU A 142 -9.35 -6.34 1.18
N VAL A 143 -8.39 -5.47 1.53
CA VAL A 143 -7.28 -5.84 2.42
C VAL A 143 -7.81 -6.19 3.82
N SER A 144 -8.78 -5.44 4.34
CA SER A 144 -9.39 -5.70 5.64
C SER A 144 -10.15 -7.04 5.63
N GLU A 145 -10.92 -7.33 4.58
CA GLU A 145 -11.69 -8.57 4.46
C GLU A 145 -10.78 -9.79 4.35
N ARG A 146 -9.66 -9.68 3.64
CA ARG A 146 -8.66 -10.77 3.55
C ARG A 146 -8.07 -11.13 4.91
N LYS A 147 -8.08 -10.21 5.87
CA LYS A 147 -7.53 -10.39 7.22
C LYS A 147 -8.59 -10.81 8.23
N THR A 148 -9.80 -10.30 8.13
CA THR A 148 -10.88 -10.55 9.10
C THR A 148 -11.77 -11.73 8.74
N LYS A 149 -12.02 -11.98 7.45
CA LYS A 149 -12.75 -13.18 7.04
C LYS A 149 -11.79 -14.36 7.11
N GLN A 150 -12.03 -15.28 8.06
CA GLN A 150 -11.63 -16.66 7.84
C GLN A 150 -12.19 -17.05 6.48
N ARG A 151 -11.34 -17.44 5.53
CA ARG A 151 -11.77 -17.93 4.23
C ARG A 151 -12.70 -19.13 4.47
N SER A 152 -14.01 -18.90 4.52
CA SER A 152 -15.00 -19.95 4.33
C SER A 152 -15.09 -20.32 2.85
N THR A 153 -14.01 -20.13 2.09
CA THR A 153 -13.89 -20.70 0.76
C THR A 153 -13.48 -22.17 0.92
N ARG A 154 -14.34 -22.98 1.56
CA ARG A 154 -14.45 -24.36 1.13
C ARG A 154 -14.90 -24.27 -0.32
N SER A 155 -13.96 -24.53 -1.23
CA SER A 155 -14.19 -24.63 -2.67
C SER A 155 -15.52 -25.33 -2.92
N ARG A 156 -16.33 -24.83 -3.86
CA ARG A 156 -17.58 -25.49 -4.26
C ARG A 156 -17.39 -26.99 -4.51
N LYS A 157 -16.19 -27.39 -4.98
CA LYS A 157 -15.80 -28.79 -5.15
C LYS A 157 -15.80 -29.58 -3.82
N LYS A 158 -15.17 -29.03 -2.78
CA LYS A 158 -15.10 -29.66 -1.44
C LYS A 158 -16.47 -29.74 -0.77
N LYS A 159 -17.32 -28.72 -0.95
CA LYS A 159 -18.73 -28.78 -0.50
C LYS A 159 -19.53 -29.87 -1.21
N ARG A 160 -19.26 -30.12 -2.49
CA ARG A 160 -19.97 -31.14 -3.29
C ARG A 160 -19.51 -32.55 -2.94
N GLU A 161 -18.22 -32.75 -2.69
CA GLU A 161 -17.66 -34.02 -2.21
C GLU A 161 -18.18 -34.37 -0.81
N GLU A 162 -18.24 -33.41 0.12
CA GLU A 162 -18.82 -33.63 1.45
C GLU A 162 -20.32 -33.98 1.36
N TYR A 163 -21.10 -33.28 0.53
CA TYR A 163 -22.50 -33.63 0.29
C TYR A 163 -22.68 -35.03 -0.29
N TRP A 164 -21.78 -35.45 -1.18
CA TRP A 164 -21.84 -36.78 -1.78
C TRP A 164 -21.52 -37.87 -0.74
N VAL A 165 -20.47 -37.66 0.07
CA VAL A 165 -20.11 -38.55 1.17
C VAL A 165 -21.23 -38.65 2.20
N ASP A 166 -21.83 -37.52 2.59
CA ASP A 166 -22.97 -37.50 3.52
C ASP A 166 -24.19 -38.22 2.92
N SER A 167 -24.46 -38.10 1.61
CA SER A 167 -25.56 -38.81 0.96
C SER A 167 -25.33 -40.33 0.83
N VAL A 168 -24.08 -40.77 0.76
CA VAL A 168 -23.72 -42.19 0.72
C VAL A 168 -23.78 -42.81 2.12
N ILE A 169 -23.40 -42.05 3.16
CA ILE A 169 -23.46 -42.51 4.55
C ILE A 169 -24.91 -42.47 5.09
N ALA A 170 -25.74 -41.54 4.63
CA ALA A 170 -27.14 -41.41 5.05
C ALA A 170 -28.12 -42.33 4.31
N ALA A 171 -27.65 -43.20 3.41
CA ALA A 171 -28.47 -44.26 2.86
C ALA A 171 -28.45 -45.45 3.84
N PRO A 172 -29.52 -45.71 4.61
CA PRO A 172 -29.60 -46.92 5.42
C PRO A 172 -29.66 -48.13 4.48
N ASP A 173 -28.83 -49.13 4.79
CA ASP A 173 -28.73 -50.40 4.08
C ASP A 173 -30.13 -50.96 3.76
N ILE A 174 -30.44 -51.11 2.47
CA ILE A 174 -31.57 -51.89 1.95
C ILE A 174 -31.12 -53.34 1.81
#